data_AF-A0A522VA53-F1
#
_entry.id   AF-A0A522VA53-F1
#
_cell.length_a   1.000
_cell.length_b   1.000
_cell.length_c   1.000
_cell.angle_alpha   90.00
_cell.angle_beta   90.00
_cell.angle_gamma   90.00
#
_symmetry.space_group_name_H-M   'P 1'
#
loop_
_entity.id
_entity.type
_entity.pdbx_description
1 polymer ?
#
loop_
_entity_poly.entity_id
_entity_poly.type
_entity_poly.pdbx_seq_one_letter_code
_entity_poly.pdbx_strand_id
1 'polypeptide(L)'
;MTNGEAEVTTNEAIFEEPIEILVNLARNGEIDPWNIDIVEITDKFLRQVEELEKMDLRVSGRTLLYAAILLRMKSNVLVEVEEIPEDFMDEGDNFEISDYPVPTLPLRRTSRRPVTLDELLTELKKAEALEEKRLERLRSKKEAHRTTIKEVLSIAHEEDIESRLKKMRNILTNLFEKQKYIQFSELAGSLDRAGRIMAYLALLFLATKKEIWLEQEELFGELFIRKQEAS
;
A
#
# COMPACT_ATOMS: atom_id res chain seq x y z
N MET A 1 47.21 30.81 34.03
CA MET A 1 46.14 29.80 34.10
C MET A 1 45.09 30.24 33.08
N THR A 2 45.18 29.67 31.89
CA THR A 2 44.39 30.02 30.72
C THR A 2 43.45 28.86 30.44
N ASN A 3 42.18 28.98 30.79
CA ASN A 3 41.13 28.10 30.28
C ASN A 3 40.09 29.01 29.63
N GLY A 4 40.34 29.36 28.37
CA GLY A 4 39.33 29.94 27.50
C GLY A 4 38.37 28.83 27.11
N GLU A 5 37.09 29.07 27.43
CA GLU A 5 35.95 28.24 27.12
C GLU A 5 35.87 28.05 25.60
N ALA A 6 36.05 26.81 25.16
CA ALA A 6 35.72 26.43 23.80
C ALA A 6 34.19 26.29 23.72
N GLU A 7 33.52 27.32 23.21
CA GLU A 7 32.18 27.22 22.66
C GLU A 7 32.18 26.12 21.60
N VAL A 8 31.61 24.96 21.95
CA VAL A 8 31.34 23.91 20.99
C VAL A 8 30.05 24.29 20.28
N THR A 9 30.17 25.08 19.23
CA THR A 9 29.12 25.26 18.22
C THR A 9 28.88 23.92 17.54
N THR A 10 27.93 23.13 18.04
CA THR A 10 27.41 21.95 17.32
C THR A 10 26.51 22.44 16.19
N ASN A 11 27.15 22.90 15.11
CA ASN A 11 26.56 22.96 13.78
C ASN A 11 26.44 21.51 13.23
N GLU A 12 25.62 20.67 13.86
CA GLU A 12 25.18 19.42 13.26
C GLU A 12 23.99 19.72 12.36
N ALA A 13 24.35 19.91 11.08
CA ALA A 13 23.50 20.20 9.96
C ALA A 13 22.18 19.39 9.88
N ILE A 14 21.05 20.12 9.92
CA ILE A 14 19.98 20.11 8.90
C ILE A 14 19.30 18.74 8.65
N PHE A 15 19.21 17.90 9.67
CA PHE A 15 18.18 16.88 9.72
C PHE A 15 17.46 17.02 11.05
N GLU A 16 16.50 17.95 11.10
CA GLU A 16 15.62 18.04 12.24
C GLU A 16 14.88 16.71 12.36
N GLU A 17 15.29 15.90 13.33
CA GLU A 17 14.52 14.72 13.69
C GLU A 17 13.09 15.19 13.98
N PRO A 18 12.06 14.42 13.63
CA PRO A 18 10.68 14.84 13.90
C PRO A 18 10.43 15.12 15.39
N ILE A 19 11.24 14.51 16.26
CA ILE A 19 11.27 14.75 17.71
C ILE A 19 11.81 16.16 18.02
N GLU A 20 12.86 16.58 17.32
CA GLU A 20 13.47 17.89 17.52
C GLU A 20 12.50 19.02 17.17
N ILE A 21 11.72 18.86 16.10
CA ILE A 21 10.65 19.81 15.75
C ILE A 21 9.64 19.92 16.90
N LEU A 22 9.15 18.79 17.43
CA LEU A 22 8.19 18.78 18.53
C LEU A 22 8.78 19.39 19.82
N VAL A 23 10.06 19.11 20.10
CA VAL A 23 10.77 19.67 21.26
C VAL A 23 11.02 21.17 21.09
N ASN A 24 11.33 21.64 19.88
CA ASN A 24 11.52 23.06 19.60
C ASN A 24 10.20 23.82 19.75
N LEU A 25 9.06 23.27 19.30
CA LEU A 25 7.74 23.84 19.55
C LEU A 25 7.44 23.96 21.06
N ALA A 26 7.83 22.95 21.85
CA ALA A 26 7.71 22.98 23.30
C ALA A 26 8.66 24.02 23.96
N ARG A 27 9.92 24.11 23.50
CA ARG A 27 10.92 25.09 24.00
C ARG A 27 10.53 26.53 23.71
N ASN A 28 9.91 26.78 22.56
CA ASN A 28 9.44 28.11 22.17
C ASN A 28 8.18 28.52 22.95
N GLY A 29 7.63 27.66 23.80
CA GLY A 29 6.42 27.91 24.59
C GLY A 29 5.15 27.87 23.75
N GLU A 30 5.22 27.34 22.52
CA GLU A 30 4.04 27.20 21.68
C GLU A 30 3.15 26.05 22.16
N ILE A 31 3.70 25.07 22.88
CA ILE A 31 2.97 23.88 23.34
C ILE A 31 3.35 23.60 24.79
N ASP A 32 2.37 23.24 25.62
CA ASP A 32 2.62 22.77 26.99
C ASP A 32 3.06 21.29 26.97
N PRO A 33 4.28 20.96 27.44
CA PRO A 33 4.78 19.59 27.47
C PRO A 33 3.95 18.63 28.36
N TRP A 34 3.24 19.19 29.34
CA TRP A 34 2.47 18.41 30.33
C TRP A 34 1.01 18.21 29.92
N ASN A 35 0.51 19.03 28.99
CA ASN A 35 -0.85 18.98 28.50
C ASN A 35 -0.91 19.33 27.02
N ILE A 36 -0.70 18.32 26.18
CA ILE A 36 -0.68 18.50 24.73
C ILE A 36 -2.09 18.33 24.16
N ASP A 37 -2.54 19.36 23.42
CA ASP A 37 -3.65 19.22 22.49
C ASP A 37 -3.15 18.70 21.14
N ILE A 38 -3.63 17.51 20.76
CA ILE A 38 -3.30 16.84 19.49
C ILE A 38 -3.70 17.71 18.29
N VAL A 39 -4.79 18.47 18.40
CA VAL A 39 -5.27 19.33 17.32
C VAL A 39 -4.29 20.47 17.06
N GLU A 40 -3.88 21.15 18.14
CA GLU A 40 -2.99 22.31 18.08
C GLU A 40 -1.57 21.92 17.69
N ILE A 41 -1.01 20.85 18.27
CA ILE A 41 0.34 20.37 17.93
C ILE A 41 0.43 19.95 16.47
N THR A 42 -0.62 19.32 15.93
CA THR A 42 -0.64 18.89 14.53
C THR A 42 -0.58 20.10 13.59
N ASP A 43 -1.35 21.14 13.86
CA ASP A 43 -1.37 22.34 13.01
C ASP A 43 -0.08 23.16 13.08
N LYS A 44 0.59 23.17 14.25
CA LYS A 44 1.89 23.83 14.41
C LYS A 44 3.01 23.01 13.75
N PHE A 45 2.98 21.70 13.92
CA PHE A 45 3.94 20.79 13.27
C PHE A 45 3.85 20.88 11.75
N LEU A 46 2.65 20.88 11.17
CA LEU A 46 2.46 21.02 9.71
C LEU A 46 2.95 22.37 9.19
N ARG A 47 2.68 23.46 9.91
CA ARG A 47 3.21 24.79 9.56
C ARG A 47 4.73 24.81 9.52
N GLN A 48 5.39 24.24 10.53
CA GLN A 48 6.84 24.15 10.57
C GLN A 48 7.37 23.34 9.38
N VAL A 49 6.74 22.21 9.05
CA VAL A 49 7.13 21.38 7.89
C VAL A 49 6.98 22.17 6.58
N GLU A 50 5.89 22.91 6.39
CA GLU A 50 5.71 23.77 5.20
C GLU A 50 6.74 24.89 5.10
N GLU A 51 7.14 25.50 6.22
CA GLU A 51 8.20 26.51 6.25
C GLU A 51 9.54 25.93 5.85
N LEU A 52 9.86 24.72 6.32
CA LEU A 52 11.06 23.99 5.92
C LEU A 52 11.05 23.67 4.41
N GLU A 53 9.90 23.25 3.87
CA GLU A 53 9.75 23.02 2.42
C GLU A 53 9.94 24.30 1.60
N LYS A 54 9.42 25.44 2.06
CA LYS A 54 9.58 26.75 1.39
C LYS A 54 11.03 27.25 1.41
N MET A 55 11.82 26.84 2.40
CA MET A 55 13.24 27.16 2.51
C MET A 55 14.15 26.23 1.69
N ASP A 56 13.59 25.40 0.80
CA ASP A 56 14.29 24.36 0.02
C ASP A 56 15.06 23.36 0.91
N LEU A 57 14.67 23.21 2.18
CA LEU A 57 15.31 22.25 3.08
C LEU A 57 14.74 20.86 2.85
N ARG A 58 15.63 19.86 2.85
CA ARG A 58 15.22 18.47 2.61
C ARG A 58 14.52 17.90 3.83
N VAL A 59 13.20 17.78 3.76
CA VAL A 59 12.40 17.10 4.80
C VAL A 59 12.70 15.59 4.81
N SER A 60 12.92 15.04 6.00
CA SER A 60 13.10 13.60 6.18
C SER A 60 11.80 12.84 5.94
N GLY A 61 11.87 11.66 5.32
CA GLY A 61 10.70 10.78 5.14
C GLY A 61 10.05 10.37 6.48
N ARG A 62 10.83 10.35 7.58
CA ARG A 62 10.32 10.12 8.93
C ARG A 62 9.46 11.29 9.43
N THR A 63 9.79 12.52 9.06
CA THR A 63 9.02 13.73 9.41
C THR A 63 7.66 13.74 8.71
N LEU A 64 7.62 13.40 7.42
CA LEU A 64 6.37 13.23 6.69
C LEU A 64 5.51 12.10 7.26
N LEU A 65 6.13 11.01 7.71
CA LEU A 65 5.42 9.94 8.39
C LEU A 65 4.79 10.43 9.71
N TYR A 66 5.52 11.21 10.52
CA TYR A 66 4.99 11.76 11.78
C TYR A 66 3.86 12.75 11.51
N ALA A 67 3.96 13.59 10.47
CA ALA A 67 2.86 14.45 10.03
C ALA A 67 1.59 13.64 9.72
N ALA A 68 1.72 12.54 8.97
CA ALA A 68 0.60 11.67 8.64
C ALA A 68 0.00 10.98 9.88
N ILE A 69 0.84 10.56 10.84
CA ILE A 69 0.37 9.95 12.10
C ILE A 69 -0.38 10.99 12.96
N LEU A 70 0.16 12.21 13.09
CA LEU A 70 -0.47 13.31 13.82
C LEU A 70 -1.81 13.71 13.19
N LEU A 71 -1.87 13.84 11.87
CA LEU A 71 -3.12 14.05 11.14
C LEU A 71 -4.16 12.96 11.40
N ARG A 72 -3.73 11.69 11.41
CA ARG A 72 -4.62 10.57 11.74
C ARG A 72 -5.13 10.66 13.17
N MET A 73 -4.27 10.99 14.13
CA MET A 73 -4.65 11.18 15.53
C MET A 73 -5.65 12.33 15.69
N LYS A 74 -5.39 13.48 15.03
CA LYS A 74 -6.31 14.62 14.98
C LYS A 74 -7.68 14.26 14.41
N SER A 75 -7.73 13.48 13.33
CA SER A 75 -8.99 12.99 12.75
C SER A 75 -9.79 12.13 13.73
N ASN A 76 -9.14 11.21 14.46
CA ASN A 76 -9.83 10.36 15.43
C ASN A 76 -10.41 11.19 16.58
N VAL A 77 -9.65 12.15 17.10
CA VAL A 77 -10.12 13.05 18.17
C VAL A 77 -11.33 13.87 17.71
N LEU A 78 -11.33 14.34 16.47
CA LEU A 78 -12.45 15.13 15.93
C LEU A 78 -13.71 14.28 15.72
N VAL A 79 -13.56 13.04 15.23
CA VAL A 79 -14.68 12.08 15.05
C VAL A 79 -15.32 11.71 16.39
N GLU A 80 -14.53 11.53 17.46
CA GLU A 80 -15.07 11.28 18.81
C GLU A 80 -15.86 12.48 19.38
N VAL A 81 -15.65 13.69 18.86
CA VAL A 81 -16.41 14.90 19.24
C VAL A 81 -17.70 15.04 18.40
N GLU A 82 -17.71 14.50 17.18
CA GLU A 82 -18.88 14.48 16.28
C GLU A 82 -19.90 13.37 16.60
N GLU A 83 -19.63 12.48 17.58
CA GLU A 83 -20.71 11.74 18.27
C GLU A 83 -21.51 12.75 19.10
N ILE A 84 -22.34 13.52 18.39
CA ILE A 84 -23.20 14.60 18.89
C ILE A 84 -24.12 14.04 19.98
N PRO A 85 -24.36 14.79 21.09
CA PRO A 85 -25.31 14.41 22.12
C PRO A 85 -26.69 14.10 21.52
N GLU A 86 -27.35 13.07 22.03
CA GLU A 86 -28.73 12.65 21.65
C GLU A 86 -29.77 13.80 21.74
N ASP A 87 -29.41 14.94 22.33
CA ASP A 87 -30.24 16.13 22.54
C ASP A 87 -30.75 16.81 21.24
N PHE A 88 -30.31 16.39 20.05
CA PHE A 88 -30.81 16.91 18.76
C PHE A 88 -31.91 16.05 18.12
N MET A 89 -32.41 15.00 18.79
CA MET A 89 -33.47 14.12 18.26
C MET A 89 -34.89 14.35 18.80
N ASP A 90 -35.17 15.45 19.53
CA ASP A 90 -36.51 15.70 20.06
C ASP A 90 -37.14 17.02 19.59
N GLU A 91 -37.30 17.16 18.27
CA GLU A 91 -38.37 17.99 17.70
C GLU A 91 -39.38 17.09 16.99
N GLY A 92 -40.29 16.49 17.78
CA GLY A 92 -41.60 16.04 17.32
C GLY A 92 -41.85 14.53 17.36
N ASP A 93 -42.38 14.02 18.47
CA ASP A 93 -43.80 13.66 18.60
C ASP A 93 -44.10 13.19 20.03
N ASN A 94 -45.17 13.71 20.63
CA ASN A 94 -45.68 13.27 21.92
C ASN A 94 -46.05 11.77 21.87
N PHE A 95 -45.24 10.91 22.48
CA PHE A 95 -45.69 9.63 22.99
C PHE A 95 -45.26 9.49 24.45
N GLU A 96 -46.23 9.40 25.36
CA GLU A 96 -46.03 9.05 26.76
C GLU A 96 -45.45 7.63 26.85
N ILE A 97 -44.12 7.51 26.79
CA ILE A 97 -43.39 6.30 27.20
C ILE A 97 -43.13 6.44 28.70
N SER A 98 -44.21 6.38 29.48
CA SER A 98 -44.14 6.06 30.90
C SER A 98 -44.19 4.54 31.02
N ASP A 99 -43.10 3.94 31.54
CA ASP A 99 -43.09 2.73 32.41
C ASP A 99 -41.94 1.75 32.14
N TYR A 100 -41.02 2.05 31.23
CA TYR A 100 -39.75 1.32 31.15
C TYR A 100 -38.56 2.28 31.28
N PRO A 101 -37.89 2.34 32.45
CA PRO A 101 -36.63 3.06 32.55
C PRO A 101 -35.61 2.33 31.69
N VAL A 102 -35.31 2.88 30.51
CA VAL A 102 -34.21 2.39 29.68
C VAL A 102 -32.95 2.48 30.53
N PRO A 103 -32.23 1.36 30.78
CA PRO A 103 -30.98 1.44 31.54
C PRO A 103 -30.03 2.33 30.77
N THR A 104 -29.72 3.51 31.30
CA THR A 104 -28.68 4.37 30.72
C THR A 104 -27.39 3.58 30.75
N LEU A 105 -26.83 3.32 29.57
CA LEU A 105 -25.49 2.76 29.45
C LEU A 105 -24.56 3.59 30.33
N PRO A 106 -23.70 2.97 31.16
CA PRO A 106 -22.75 3.75 31.94
C PRO A 106 -21.93 4.58 30.97
N LEU A 107 -22.09 5.91 31.03
CA LEU A 107 -21.25 6.85 30.31
C LEU A 107 -19.82 6.44 30.60
N ARG A 108 -19.15 5.86 29.61
CA ARG A 108 -17.75 5.52 29.70
C ARG A 108 -17.04 6.86 29.63
N ARG A 109 -16.92 7.52 30.78
CA ARG A 109 -16.10 8.71 30.95
C ARG A 109 -14.68 8.24 30.71
N THR A 110 -14.25 8.22 29.45
CA THR A 110 -12.82 8.22 29.18
C THR A 110 -12.34 9.53 29.78
N SER A 111 -11.66 9.45 30.93
CA SER A 111 -11.00 10.63 31.47
C SER A 111 -10.05 11.07 30.38
N ARG A 112 -10.31 12.23 29.75
CA ARG A 112 -9.36 12.92 28.87
C ARG A 112 -8.16 13.28 29.74
N ARG A 113 -7.30 12.31 30.00
CA ARG A 113 -6.04 12.55 30.68
C ARG A 113 -5.23 13.43 29.73
N PRO A 114 -4.68 14.54 30.21
CA PRO A 114 -3.77 15.33 29.39
C PRO A 114 -2.64 14.41 28.94
N VAL A 115 -2.43 14.31 27.62
CA VAL A 115 -1.36 13.50 27.05
C VAL A 115 -0.07 14.29 27.22
N THR A 116 0.95 13.65 27.80
CA THR A 116 2.27 14.27 27.95
C THR A 116 3.10 14.16 26.68
N LEU A 117 4.09 15.03 26.51
CA LEU A 117 5.02 14.97 25.36
C LEU A 117 5.71 13.61 25.26
N ASP A 118 6.15 13.07 26.38
CA ASP A 118 6.83 11.78 26.43
C ASP A 118 5.90 10.64 26.00
N GLU A 119 4.65 10.67 26.46
CA GLU A 119 3.63 9.70 26.06
C GLU A 119 3.37 9.77 24.56
N LEU A 120 3.11 10.97 24.02
CA LEU A 120 2.92 11.19 22.59
C LEU A 120 4.12 10.69 21.78
N LEU A 121 5.34 10.99 22.22
CA LEU A 121 6.54 10.54 21.55
C LEU A 121 6.66 9.00 21.54
N THR A 122 6.32 8.35 22.66
CA THR A 122 6.32 6.88 22.71
C THR A 122 5.26 6.28 21.79
N GLU A 123 4.09 6.93 21.65
CA GLU A 123 3.04 6.49 20.73
C GLU A 123 3.45 6.65 19.27
N LEU A 124 4.08 7.79 18.92
CA LEU A 124 4.61 8.02 17.58
C LEU A 124 5.68 6.99 17.21
N LYS A 125 6.61 6.68 18.13
CA LYS A 125 7.61 5.62 17.93
C LYS A 125 6.99 4.22 17.78
N LYS A 126 5.95 3.91 18.55
CA LYS A 126 5.21 2.64 18.40
C LYS A 126 4.50 2.58 17.05
N ALA A 127 3.89 3.68 16.62
CA ALA A 127 3.21 3.77 15.33
C ALA A 127 4.19 3.64 14.16
N GLU A 128 5.39 4.22 14.26
CA GLU A 128 6.49 4.05 13.31
C GLU A 128 6.88 2.57 13.18
N ALA A 129 7.18 1.90 14.30
CA ALA A 129 7.56 0.48 14.30
C ALA A 129 6.45 -0.45 13.75
N LEU A 130 5.18 -0.08 13.93
CA LEU A 130 4.05 -0.82 13.37
C LEU A 130 3.99 -0.67 11.84
N GLU A 131 4.17 0.55 11.34
CA GLU A 131 4.16 0.82 9.90
C GLU A 131 5.36 0.18 9.18
N GLU A 132 6.54 0.14 9.80
CA GLU A 132 7.69 -0.60 9.26
C GLU A 132 7.37 -2.09 9.06
N LYS A 133 6.80 -2.75 10.08
CA LYS A 133 6.37 -4.16 10.00
C LYS A 133 5.29 -4.36 8.93
N ARG A 134 4.41 -3.39 8.73
CA ARG A 134 3.39 -3.44 7.69
C ARG A 134 4.03 -3.36 6.30
N LEU A 135 5.01 -2.48 6.12
CA LEU A 135 5.76 -2.33 4.87
C LEU A 135 6.52 -3.62 4.52
N GLU A 136 7.15 -4.25 5.51
CA GLU A 136 7.83 -5.54 5.34
C GLU A 136 6.87 -6.64 4.87
N ARG A 137 5.66 -6.72 5.46
CA ARG A 137 4.62 -7.66 5.02
C ARG A 137 4.14 -7.40 3.60
N LEU A 138 4.07 -6.13 3.18
CA LEU A 138 3.71 -5.78 1.81
C LEU A 138 4.82 -6.15 0.83
N ARG A 139 6.08 -5.96 1.21
CA ARG A 139 7.24 -6.39 0.43
C ARG A 139 7.27 -7.91 0.27
N SER A 140 7.12 -8.66 1.37
CA SER A 140 7.09 -10.12 1.31
C SER A 140 5.93 -10.67 0.49
N LYS A 141 4.74 -10.03 0.52
CA LYS A 141 3.63 -10.39 -0.38
C LYS A 141 3.92 -10.10 -1.86
N LYS A 142 4.56 -8.96 -2.17
CA LYS A 142 4.97 -8.63 -3.55
C LYS A 142 6.07 -9.57 -4.05
N GLU A 143 6.99 -9.95 -3.19
CA GLU A 143 8.02 -10.95 -3.48
C GLU A 143 7.41 -12.33 -3.68
N ALA A 144 6.45 -12.74 -2.85
CA ALA A 144 5.68 -13.97 -3.04
C ALA A 144 4.96 -14.00 -4.40
N HIS A 145 4.39 -12.86 -4.83
CA HIS A 145 3.75 -12.75 -6.15
C HIS A 145 4.77 -12.75 -7.31
N ARG A 146 5.97 -12.18 -7.10
CA ARG A 146 7.09 -12.31 -8.05
C ARG A 146 7.60 -13.74 -8.12
N THR A 147 7.64 -14.48 -7.01
CA THR A 147 8.02 -15.90 -7.01
C THR A 147 7.00 -16.75 -7.72
N THR A 148 5.69 -16.46 -7.68
CA THR A 148 4.71 -17.23 -8.50
C THR A 148 4.92 -17.03 -10.00
N ILE A 149 5.26 -15.80 -10.44
CA ILE A 149 5.60 -15.55 -11.86
C ILE A 149 6.93 -16.20 -12.21
N LYS A 150 7.93 -16.12 -11.31
CA LYS A 150 9.21 -16.80 -11.48
C LYS A 150 9.07 -18.32 -11.48
N GLU A 151 8.20 -18.93 -10.67
CA GLU A 151 7.94 -20.38 -10.68
C GLU A 151 7.29 -20.82 -11.98
N VAL A 152 6.34 -20.03 -12.51
CA VAL A 152 5.78 -20.24 -13.86
C VAL A 152 6.87 -20.10 -14.93
N LEU A 153 7.80 -19.15 -14.78
CA LEU A 153 8.97 -19.00 -15.64
C LEU A 153 10.05 -20.08 -15.40
N SER A 154 10.18 -20.64 -14.19
CA SER A 154 11.14 -21.68 -13.83
C SER A 154 10.69 -23.06 -14.31
N ILE A 155 9.37 -23.30 -14.37
CA ILE A 155 8.81 -24.44 -15.12
C ILE A 155 9.17 -24.31 -16.63
N ALA A 156 9.38 -23.08 -17.10
CA ALA A 156 9.80 -22.75 -18.45
C ALA A 156 11.30 -22.37 -18.52
N HIS A 157 12.22 -23.19 -17.97
CA HIS A 157 13.65 -23.02 -18.21
C HIS A 157 13.93 -22.70 -19.69
N GLU A 158 14.79 -21.69 -19.93
CA GLU A 158 15.02 -21.04 -21.22
C GLU A 158 15.51 -22.04 -22.30
N GLU A 159 16.25 -23.06 -21.91
CA GLU A 159 16.72 -24.16 -22.78
C GLU A 159 15.60 -25.10 -23.26
N ASP A 160 14.50 -25.15 -22.52
CA ASP A 160 13.37 -26.05 -22.78
C ASP A 160 12.30 -25.37 -23.66
N ILE A 161 12.32 -24.04 -23.78
CA ILE A 161 11.40 -23.27 -24.62
C ILE A 161 11.72 -23.49 -26.10
N GLU A 162 13.00 -23.42 -26.50
CA GLU A 162 13.36 -23.53 -27.92
C GLU A 162 13.14 -24.94 -28.47
N SER A 163 13.44 -25.97 -27.67
CA SER A 163 13.19 -27.37 -28.03
C SER A 163 11.68 -27.64 -28.17
N ARG A 164 10.86 -27.08 -27.29
CA ARG A 164 9.39 -27.18 -27.34
C ARG A 164 8.80 -26.36 -28.49
N LEU A 165 9.37 -25.19 -28.79
CA LEU A 165 8.97 -24.37 -29.93
C LEU A 165 9.20 -25.12 -31.25
N LYS A 166 10.34 -25.84 -31.37
CA LYS A 166 10.60 -26.73 -32.52
C LYS A 166 9.57 -27.86 -32.61
N LYS A 167 9.24 -28.52 -31.50
CA LYS A 167 8.21 -29.57 -31.48
C LYS A 167 6.83 -29.02 -31.88
N MET A 168 6.44 -27.88 -31.34
CA MET A 168 5.17 -27.22 -31.67
C MET A 168 5.12 -26.79 -33.12
N ARG A 169 6.20 -26.22 -33.67
CA ARG A 169 6.31 -25.92 -35.10
C ARG A 169 6.10 -27.16 -35.96
N ASN A 170 6.75 -28.29 -35.63
CA ASN A 170 6.59 -29.54 -36.39
C ASN A 170 5.16 -30.09 -36.33
N ILE A 171 4.51 -30.01 -35.17
CA ILE A 171 3.11 -30.43 -35.01
C ILE A 171 2.20 -29.52 -35.85
N LEU A 172 2.42 -28.20 -35.79
CA LEU A 172 1.64 -27.23 -36.53
C LEU A 172 1.86 -27.36 -38.04
N THR A 173 3.08 -27.59 -38.53
CA THR A 173 3.33 -27.84 -39.95
C THR A 173 2.59 -29.08 -40.44
N ASN A 174 2.62 -30.17 -39.68
CA ASN A 174 1.91 -31.41 -40.03
C ASN A 174 0.39 -31.25 -40.02
N LEU A 175 -0.15 -30.42 -39.12
CA LEU A 175 -1.59 -30.17 -39.02
C LEU A 175 -2.07 -29.17 -40.07
N PHE A 176 -1.26 -28.16 -40.40
CA PHE A 176 -1.57 -27.20 -41.46
C PHE A 176 -1.57 -27.81 -42.87
N GLU A 177 -0.95 -28.98 -43.07
CA GLU A 177 -1.07 -29.74 -44.32
C GLU A 177 -2.47 -30.33 -44.51
N LYS A 178 -3.23 -30.53 -43.43
CA LYS A 178 -4.55 -31.20 -43.47
C LYS A 178 -5.71 -30.24 -43.23
N GLN A 179 -5.51 -29.15 -42.49
CA GLN A 179 -6.57 -28.22 -42.11
C GLN A 179 -6.08 -26.76 -42.17
N LYS A 180 -6.94 -25.86 -42.63
CA LYS A 180 -6.65 -24.41 -42.69
C LYS A 180 -6.78 -23.70 -41.34
N TYR A 181 -7.53 -24.28 -40.42
CA TYR A 181 -7.78 -23.76 -39.07
C TYR A 181 -7.60 -24.90 -38.07
N ILE A 182 -6.90 -24.62 -36.96
CA ILE A 182 -6.68 -25.60 -35.90
C ILE A 182 -7.26 -25.03 -34.60
N GLN A 183 -8.02 -25.84 -33.87
CA GLN A 183 -8.52 -25.49 -32.55
C GLN A 183 -7.47 -25.80 -31.47
N PHE A 184 -7.30 -24.89 -30.51
CA PHE A 184 -6.41 -25.13 -29.37
C PHE A 184 -6.87 -26.33 -28.52
N SER A 185 -8.18 -26.57 -28.42
CA SER A 185 -8.78 -27.72 -27.73
C SER A 185 -8.24 -29.06 -28.25
N GLU A 186 -8.02 -29.18 -29.57
CA GLU A 186 -7.49 -30.40 -30.19
C GLU A 186 -5.99 -30.60 -29.92
N LEU A 187 -5.22 -29.50 -29.88
CA LEU A 187 -3.79 -29.52 -29.57
C LEU A 187 -3.49 -29.80 -28.09
N ALA A 188 -4.33 -29.27 -27.20
CA ALA A 188 -4.15 -29.30 -25.75
C ALA A 188 -4.95 -30.42 -25.06
N GLY A 189 -5.85 -31.09 -25.79
CA GLY A 189 -6.77 -32.08 -25.24
C GLY A 189 -6.10 -33.29 -24.59
N SER A 190 -4.91 -33.68 -25.06
CA SER A 190 -4.13 -34.82 -24.56
C SER A 190 -3.04 -34.45 -23.54
N LEU A 191 -2.87 -33.18 -23.22
CA LEU A 191 -1.80 -32.70 -22.31
C LEU A 191 -2.32 -32.39 -20.90
N ASP A 192 -1.46 -32.64 -19.91
CA ASP A 192 -1.62 -32.22 -18.51
C ASP A 192 -1.80 -30.70 -18.38
N ARG A 193 -2.36 -30.24 -17.24
CA ARG A 193 -2.61 -28.81 -16.97
C ARG A 193 -1.38 -27.93 -17.22
N ALA A 194 -0.20 -28.37 -16.78
CA ALA A 194 1.07 -27.68 -17.04
C ALA A 194 1.43 -27.68 -18.54
N GLY A 195 1.19 -28.80 -19.22
CA GLY A 195 1.38 -28.94 -20.67
C GLY A 195 0.49 -28.01 -21.50
N ARG A 196 -0.78 -27.81 -21.09
CA ARG A 196 -1.69 -26.87 -21.76
C ARG A 196 -1.22 -25.42 -21.64
N ILE A 197 -0.76 -25.02 -20.45
CA ILE A 197 -0.21 -23.67 -20.22
C ILE A 197 1.04 -23.46 -21.09
N MET A 198 1.90 -24.47 -21.17
CA MET A 198 3.11 -24.41 -22.00
C MET A 198 2.81 -24.37 -23.50
N ALA A 199 1.81 -25.12 -23.98
CA ALA A 199 1.37 -25.07 -25.37
C ALA A 199 0.79 -23.69 -25.71
N TYR A 200 0.02 -23.09 -24.80
CA TYR A 200 -0.48 -21.73 -24.95
C TYR A 200 0.64 -20.69 -24.99
N LEU A 201 1.62 -20.76 -24.08
CA LEU A 201 2.79 -19.88 -24.09
C LEU A 201 3.60 -20.02 -25.39
N ALA A 202 3.77 -21.24 -25.88
CA ALA A 202 4.46 -21.50 -27.15
C ALA A 202 3.70 -20.88 -28.34
N LEU A 203 2.37 -20.99 -28.39
CA LEU A 203 1.54 -20.36 -29.43
C LEU A 203 1.60 -18.84 -29.37
N LEU A 204 1.54 -18.26 -28.17
CA LEU A 204 1.68 -16.81 -27.99
C LEU A 204 3.05 -16.33 -28.49
N PHE A 205 4.11 -17.11 -28.24
CA PHE A 205 5.45 -16.80 -28.72
C PHE A 205 5.62 -16.93 -30.24
N LEU A 206 4.90 -17.86 -30.87
CA LEU A 206 4.86 -17.99 -32.34
C LEU A 206 4.06 -16.85 -32.98
N ALA A 207 2.99 -16.40 -32.33
CA ALA A 207 2.19 -15.26 -32.77
C ALA A 207 2.96 -13.94 -32.66
N THR A 208 3.71 -13.71 -31.57
CA THR A 208 4.57 -12.52 -31.45
C THR A 208 5.69 -12.50 -32.49
N LYS A 209 6.17 -13.68 -32.93
CA LYS A 209 7.13 -13.83 -34.05
C LYS A 209 6.50 -13.74 -35.44
N LYS A 210 5.19 -13.50 -35.55
CA LYS A 210 4.45 -13.43 -36.83
C LYS A 210 4.58 -14.71 -37.68
N GLU A 211 4.63 -15.86 -37.03
CA GLU A 211 4.56 -17.15 -37.75
C GLU A 211 3.10 -17.63 -37.88
N ILE A 212 2.23 -17.17 -36.99
CA ILE A 212 0.88 -17.68 -36.77
C ILE A 212 -0.04 -16.52 -36.38
N TRP A 213 -1.30 -16.60 -36.81
CA TRP A 213 -2.36 -15.70 -36.38
C TRP A 213 -3.30 -16.43 -35.41
N LEU A 214 -3.66 -15.76 -34.32
CA LEU A 214 -4.54 -16.28 -33.28
C LEU A 214 -5.82 -15.47 -33.23
N GLU A 215 -6.96 -16.13 -33.29
CA GLU A 215 -8.29 -15.50 -33.22
C GLU A 215 -9.10 -16.12 -32.08
N GLN A 216 -9.80 -15.27 -31.33
CA GLN A 216 -10.69 -15.66 -30.24
C GLN A 216 -11.93 -14.76 -30.27
N GLU A 217 -13.12 -15.37 -30.29
CA GLU A 217 -14.39 -14.64 -30.39
C GLU A 217 -14.88 -14.14 -29.01
N GLU A 218 -14.72 -14.93 -27.96
CA GLU A 218 -15.13 -14.59 -26.59
C GLU A 218 -13.97 -14.75 -25.59
N LEU A 219 -13.96 -13.93 -24.54
CA LEU A 219 -12.99 -14.06 -23.44
C LEU A 219 -13.08 -15.45 -22.82
N PHE A 220 -11.94 -16.15 -22.74
CA PHE A 220 -11.83 -17.54 -22.28
C PHE A 220 -12.53 -18.60 -23.16
N GLY A 221 -12.99 -18.21 -24.36
CA GLY A 221 -13.51 -19.12 -25.37
C GLY A 221 -12.41 -19.85 -26.14
N GLU A 222 -12.80 -20.62 -27.16
CA GLU A 222 -11.85 -21.37 -27.97
C GLU A 222 -10.88 -20.45 -28.74
N LEU A 223 -9.62 -20.92 -28.84
CA LEU A 223 -8.56 -20.21 -29.57
C LEU A 223 -8.35 -20.88 -30.93
N PHE A 224 -8.57 -20.12 -31.99
CA PHE A 224 -8.37 -20.55 -33.37
C PHE A 224 -6.99 -20.13 -33.87
N ILE A 225 -6.30 -21.05 -34.54
CA ILE A 225 -4.93 -20.89 -35.00
C ILE A 225 -4.94 -20.93 -36.53
N ARG A 226 -4.50 -19.83 -37.17
CA ARG A 226 -4.40 -19.68 -38.63
C ARG A 226 -2.95 -19.52 -39.05
N LYS A 227 -2.56 -20.14 -40.15
CA LYS A 227 -1.22 -19.93 -40.76
C LYS A 227 -1.16 -18.53 -41.36
N GLN A 228 -0.07 -17.80 -41.10
CA GLN A 228 0.17 -16.55 -41.80
C GLN A 228 0.57 -16.87 -43.25
N GLU A 229 -0.32 -16.59 -44.20
CA GLU A 229 0.04 -16.56 -45.61
C GLU A 229 0.93 -15.33 -45.82
N ALA A 230 2.16 -15.57 -46.30
CA ALA A 230 3.08 -14.50 -46.68
C ALA A 230 2.47 -13.75 -47.86
N SER A 231 2.06 -12.51 -47.63
CA SER A 231 1.75 -11.56 -48.70
C SER A 231 2.97 -10.73 -49.04
#